data_AF-A0A6A6ZF05-F1
#
_entry.id   AF-A0A6A6ZF05-F1
#
_cell.length_a   1.000
_cell.length_b   1.000
_cell.length_c   1.000
_cell.angle_alpha   90.00
_cell.angle_beta   90.00
_cell.angle_gamma   90.00
#
_symmetry.space_group_name_H-M   'P 1'
#
loop_
_entity.id
_entity.type
_entity.pdbx_description
1 polymer ?
#
loop_
_entity_poly.entity_id
_entity_poly.type
_entity_poly.pdbx_seq_one_letter_code
_entity_poly.pdbx_strand_id
1 'polypeptide(L)'
;NYDKLGDAPRPNLDFPDCNILITEMAAFLPNAIKSWDVLDRVCGNGLKQYIYTLMINNYREMARGKITANSTYRMFKGPITKRAQAEPLHQPSWEDWTPTIHDQYVDAANFEPSSVSATGFRTAADGKNKISHAPIPMKSLAVGVKVFPSGEDALDLTRMIQYCVDHPAEDWFYPTDYTRLLNKIGGPAPINAANTDAAVIARWTAQQVAAGSMRKTAGRKRDSRGRLMKPNSDSEEEDYDNMDETDSEPDFDEMDETESEFDSHNHKKGNKRKRALSFDDSDDVDDDTPSQKPSAKRPKLVLKFRIPHSTLDGKHTASGPSRPRKQFVFMSDIDSDSDGDGYKAPKGPTRKKKEKKAAPAVRRSGRANKFSKSFSINED
;
A
#
# COMPACT_ATOMS: atom_id res chain seq x y z
N ASN A 1 11.44 -7.36 0.12
CA ASN A 1 10.77 -7.72 1.39
C ASN A 1 9.28 -7.42 1.23
N TYR A 2 8.49 -8.40 0.78
CA TYR A 2 7.19 -8.16 0.11
C TYR A 2 5.93 -8.40 0.95
N ASP A 3 6.08 -8.82 2.20
CA ASP A 3 4.93 -9.23 3.01
C ASP A 3 5.17 -8.79 4.46
N LYS A 4 5.08 -7.48 4.67
CA LYS A 4 5.29 -6.86 5.99
C LYS A 4 4.08 -6.99 6.91
N LEU A 5 2.91 -7.27 6.33
CA LEU A 5 1.62 -7.45 7.02
C LEU A 5 1.21 -8.94 7.02
N GLY A 6 2.18 -9.85 7.14
CA GLY A 6 1.94 -11.29 7.06
C GLY A 6 1.24 -11.86 8.30
N ASP A 7 1.35 -11.15 9.43
CA ASP A 7 0.67 -11.39 10.70
C ASP A 7 -0.73 -10.76 10.75
N ALA A 8 -1.04 -9.84 9.84
CA ALA A 8 -2.34 -9.18 9.78
C ALA A 8 -3.37 -10.08 9.07
N PRO A 9 -4.67 -9.87 9.32
CA PRO A 9 -5.74 -10.60 8.64
C PRO A 9 -5.64 -10.53 7.13
N ARG A 10 -6.06 -11.62 6.47
CA ARG A 10 -6.00 -11.73 5.01
C ARG A 10 -6.96 -10.73 4.36
N PRO A 11 -6.66 -10.23 3.14
CA PRO A 11 -7.46 -9.21 2.47
C PRO A 11 -8.86 -9.67 2.01
N ASN A 12 -9.16 -10.97 2.05
CA ASN A 12 -10.47 -11.50 1.65
C ASN A 12 -11.29 -11.97 2.86
N LEU A 13 -11.11 -11.32 4.00
CA LEU A 13 -12.00 -11.50 5.14
C LEU A 13 -13.21 -10.59 4.92
N ASP A 14 -14.41 -11.14 5.05
CA ASP A 14 -15.66 -10.42 4.78
C ASP A 14 -15.88 -9.28 5.80
N PHE A 15 -16.70 -8.29 5.42
CA PHE A 15 -17.13 -7.22 6.31
C PHE A 15 -18.51 -7.53 6.87
N PRO A 16 -18.75 -7.35 8.18
CA PRO A 16 -20.09 -7.39 8.74
C PRO A 16 -20.84 -6.08 8.45
N ASP A 17 -22.15 -6.09 8.64
CA ASP A 17 -22.99 -4.89 8.59
C ASP A 17 -22.69 -4.01 9.82
N CYS A 18 -21.74 -3.09 9.67
CA CYS A 18 -21.19 -2.34 10.78
C CYS A 18 -20.56 -1.01 10.38
N ASN A 19 -20.14 -0.24 11.38
CA ASN A 19 -19.32 0.96 11.23
C ASN A 19 -17.88 0.64 11.61
N ILE A 20 -16.92 1.00 10.75
CA ILE A 20 -15.49 0.79 11.01
C ILE A 20 -14.73 2.02 10.54
N LEU A 21 -14.00 2.66 11.46
CA LEU A 21 -13.13 3.80 11.15
C LEU A 21 -11.87 3.36 10.41
N ILE A 22 -11.29 4.28 9.62
CA ILE A 22 -10.01 4.03 8.95
C ILE A 22 -8.84 3.74 9.90
N THR A 23 -8.89 4.26 11.13
CA THR A 23 -7.92 3.92 12.21
C THR A 23 -8.07 2.48 12.68
N GLU A 24 -9.30 2.00 12.86
CA GLU A 24 -9.60 0.61 13.19
C GLU A 24 -9.20 -0.32 12.05
N MET A 25 -9.44 0.07 10.80
CA MET A 25 -8.94 -0.66 9.63
C MET A 25 -7.41 -0.70 9.61
N ALA A 26 -6.72 0.41 9.84
CA ALA A 26 -5.25 0.43 9.86
C ALA A 26 -4.66 -0.44 10.99
N ALA A 27 -5.31 -0.48 12.14
CA ALA A 27 -4.89 -1.25 13.30
C ALA A 27 -5.17 -2.76 13.15
N PHE A 28 -6.41 -3.12 12.82
CA PHE A 28 -6.88 -4.50 12.91
C PHE A 28 -6.97 -5.19 11.55
N LEU A 29 -7.27 -4.45 10.48
CA LEU A 29 -7.55 -4.98 9.14
C LEU A 29 -6.72 -4.26 8.06
N PRO A 30 -5.40 -4.08 8.19
CA PRO A 30 -4.64 -3.19 7.29
C PRO A 30 -4.68 -3.65 5.82
N ASN A 31 -4.92 -4.95 5.59
CA ASN A 31 -5.08 -5.55 4.27
C ASN A 31 -6.45 -5.29 3.62
N ALA A 32 -7.47 -4.86 4.38
CA ALA A 32 -8.81 -4.53 3.91
C ALA A 32 -8.82 -3.37 2.90
N ILE A 33 -7.81 -2.49 2.94
CA ILE A 33 -7.58 -1.42 1.95
C ILE A 33 -7.42 -1.92 0.51
N LYS A 34 -7.33 -3.24 0.31
CA LYS A 34 -7.30 -3.85 -1.02
C LYS A 34 -8.71 -4.06 -1.60
N SER A 35 -9.76 -3.78 -0.84
CA SER A 35 -11.13 -3.67 -1.33
C SER A 35 -11.31 -2.38 -2.13
N TRP A 36 -12.11 -2.44 -3.21
CA TRP A 36 -12.46 -1.25 -4.00
C TRP A 36 -13.33 -0.29 -3.19
N ASP A 37 -14.28 -0.82 -2.42
CA ASP A 37 -15.23 0.00 -1.66
C ASP A 37 -14.52 0.72 -0.51
N VAL A 38 -13.55 0.04 0.13
CA VAL A 38 -12.69 0.70 1.13
C VAL A 38 -11.85 1.80 0.47
N LEU A 39 -11.25 1.57 -0.70
CA LEU A 39 -10.46 2.58 -1.39
C LEU A 39 -11.29 3.80 -1.80
N ASP A 40 -12.46 3.58 -2.38
CA ASP A 40 -13.38 4.65 -2.77
C ASP A 40 -13.79 5.48 -1.54
N ARG A 41 -14.14 4.81 -0.43
CA ARG A 41 -14.50 5.50 0.82
C ARG A 41 -13.37 6.38 1.34
N VAL A 42 -12.17 5.84 1.47
CA VAL A 42 -11.09 6.53 2.18
C VAL A 42 -10.37 7.54 1.30
N CYS A 43 -10.16 7.23 0.02
CA CYS A 43 -9.54 8.16 -0.90
C CYS A 43 -10.50 9.29 -1.27
N GLY A 44 -11.81 9.05 -1.37
CA GLY A 44 -12.80 10.14 -1.47
C GLY A 44 -12.82 11.08 -0.27
N ASN A 45 -12.40 10.60 0.91
CA ASN A 45 -12.16 11.42 2.10
C ASN A 45 -10.74 12.04 2.14
N GLY A 46 -10.00 12.00 1.04
CA GLY A 46 -8.67 12.61 0.91
C GLY A 46 -7.52 11.79 1.49
N LEU A 47 -7.72 10.49 1.78
CA LEU A 47 -6.64 9.63 2.30
C LEU A 47 -5.52 9.51 1.26
N LYS A 48 -4.34 10.00 1.64
CA LYS A 48 -3.11 9.82 0.87
C LYS A 48 -2.38 8.55 1.33
N GLN A 49 -1.78 7.83 0.38
CA GLN A 49 -1.06 6.58 0.65
C GLN A 49 -0.03 6.67 1.80
N TYR A 50 0.67 7.81 1.92
CA TYR A 50 1.70 7.98 2.96
C TYR A 50 1.08 8.18 4.35
N ILE A 51 -0.11 8.82 4.45
CA ILE A 51 -0.84 8.93 5.71
C ILE A 51 -1.23 7.54 6.19
N TYR A 52 -1.79 6.71 5.31
CA TYR A 52 -2.15 5.34 5.68
C TYR A 52 -0.94 4.49 6.08
N THR A 53 0.20 4.65 5.41
CA THR A 53 1.48 4.05 5.83
C THR A 53 1.85 4.44 7.26
N LEU A 54 1.69 5.72 7.62
CA LEU A 54 1.99 6.21 8.96
C LEU A 54 1.01 5.65 10.00
N MET A 55 -0.28 5.60 9.68
CA MET A 55 -1.30 4.99 10.54
C MET A 55 -0.98 3.52 10.83
N ILE A 56 -0.69 2.71 9.79
CA ILE A 56 -0.30 1.30 9.98
C ILE A 56 0.94 1.20 10.88
N ASN A 57 1.99 1.97 10.61
CA ASN A 57 3.21 1.95 11.42
C ASN A 57 3.00 2.46 12.86
N ASN A 58 1.98 3.28 13.08
CA ASN A 58 1.58 3.73 14.41
C ASN A 58 0.86 2.64 15.17
N TYR A 59 -0.17 2.03 14.58
CA TYR A 59 -1.01 1.07 15.29
C TYR A 59 -0.46 -0.36 15.30
N ARG A 60 0.46 -0.71 14.40
CA ARG A 60 0.99 -2.07 14.28
C ARG A 60 2.50 -2.16 14.40
N GLU A 61 2.94 -3.26 15.02
CA GLU A 61 4.30 -3.76 14.94
C GLU A 61 4.34 -4.92 13.94
N MET A 62 5.28 -4.84 13.00
CA MET A 62 5.39 -5.81 11.91
C MET A 62 6.70 -6.58 12.05
N ALA A 63 6.62 -7.91 12.07
CA ALA A 63 7.79 -8.79 12.23
C ALA A 63 8.89 -8.55 11.18
N ARG A 64 8.53 -8.04 9.99
CA ARG A 64 9.47 -7.75 8.89
C ARG A 64 9.78 -6.24 8.74
N GLY A 65 9.58 -5.49 9.81
CA GLY A 65 9.83 -4.05 9.91
C GLY A 65 8.73 -3.18 9.31
N LYS A 66 8.85 -1.86 9.53
CA LYS A 66 7.86 -0.83 9.13
C LYS A 66 7.47 -0.90 7.66
N ILE A 67 6.18 -0.76 7.34
CA ILE A 67 5.70 -0.66 5.96
C ILE A 67 6.13 0.67 5.33
N THR A 68 6.42 0.66 4.03
CA THR A 68 6.82 1.86 3.28
C THR A 68 5.68 2.38 2.42
N ALA A 69 5.72 3.66 2.06
CA ALA A 69 4.71 4.28 1.19
C ALA A 69 4.59 3.58 -0.17
N ASN A 70 5.67 3.01 -0.70
CA ASN A 70 5.63 2.24 -1.94
C ASN A 70 4.88 0.90 -1.78
N SER A 71 4.99 0.24 -0.62
CA SER A 71 4.20 -0.95 -0.33
C SER A 71 2.71 -0.60 -0.26
N THR A 72 2.35 0.46 0.46
CA THR A 72 0.96 0.94 0.53
C THR A 72 0.43 1.37 -0.84
N TYR A 73 1.22 2.08 -1.64
CA TYR A 73 0.85 2.42 -3.03
C TYR A 73 0.49 1.19 -3.86
N ARG A 74 1.25 0.09 -3.73
CA ARG A 74 0.94 -1.17 -4.42
C ARG A 74 -0.35 -1.82 -3.90
N MET A 75 -0.65 -1.69 -2.61
CA MET A 75 -1.91 -2.15 -2.03
C MET A 75 -3.11 -1.40 -2.61
N PHE A 76 -2.95 -0.12 -2.96
CA PHE A 76 -4.03 0.67 -3.58
C PHE A 76 -4.13 0.39 -5.08
N LYS A 77 -2.98 0.41 -5.79
CA LYS A 77 -2.94 0.28 -7.26
C LYS A 77 -3.44 -1.07 -7.75
N GLY A 78 -3.04 -2.16 -7.10
CA GLY A 78 -3.38 -3.51 -7.55
C GLY A 78 -4.89 -3.73 -7.73
N PRO A 79 -5.71 -3.46 -6.70
CA PRO A 79 -7.16 -3.51 -6.78
C PRO A 79 -7.75 -2.62 -7.86
N ILE A 80 -7.36 -1.35 -7.95
CA ILE A 80 -7.90 -0.42 -8.95
C ILE A 80 -7.56 -0.86 -10.38
N THR A 81 -6.34 -1.35 -10.63
CA THR A 81 -5.98 -1.93 -11.94
C THR A 81 -6.86 -3.14 -12.28
N LYS A 82 -7.21 -3.98 -11.30
CA LYS A 82 -8.12 -5.10 -11.51
C LYS A 82 -9.55 -4.62 -11.78
N ARG A 83 -10.01 -3.58 -11.08
CA ARG A 83 -11.32 -2.95 -11.31
C ARG A 83 -11.45 -2.45 -12.74
N ALA A 84 -10.45 -1.70 -13.21
CA ALA A 84 -10.38 -1.19 -14.57
C ALA A 84 -10.48 -2.29 -15.65
N GLN A 85 -10.07 -3.53 -15.32
CA GLN A 85 -10.19 -4.68 -16.22
C GLN A 85 -11.51 -5.45 -16.07
N ALA A 86 -12.19 -5.34 -14.92
CA ALA A 86 -13.31 -6.17 -14.55
C ALA A 86 -14.67 -5.54 -14.84
N GLU A 87 -14.80 -4.21 -14.72
CA GLU A 87 -16.04 -3.47 -14.92
C GLU A 87 -16.08 -2.94 -16.38
N PRO A 88 -16.74 -3.62 -17.33
CA PRO A 88 -16.67 -3.29 -18.77
C PRO A 88 -17.45 -2.02 -19.12
N LEU A 89 -18.32 -1.59 -18.21
CA LEU A 89 -19.30 -0.54 -18.43
C LEU A 89 -18.76 0.88 -18.21
N HIS A 90 -17.62 1.10 -17.53
CA HIS A 90 -17.28 2.47 -17.14
C HIS A 90 -15.80 2.87 -17.13
N GLN A 91 -15.62 3.99 -17.85
CA GLN A 91 -14.60 5.02 -17.83
C GLN A 91 -13.16 4.63 -18.22
N PRO A 92 -12.69 5.08 -19.40
CA PRO A 92 -11.26 5.16 -19.75
C PRO A 92 -10.39 5.84 -18.69
N SER A 93 -11.02 6.54 -17.75
CA SER A 93 -10.36 7.27 -16.68
C SER A 93 -9.47 6.34 -15.85
N TRP A 94 -9.88 5.10 -15.49
CA TRP A 94 -9.16 4.32 -14.47
C TRP A 94 -7.80 3.81 -14.93
N GLU A 95 -7.52 3.81 -16.25
CA GLU A 95 -6.22 3.40 -16.80
C GLU A 95 -5.07 4.28 -16.29
N ASP A 96 -5.33 5.58 -16.14
CA ASP A 96 -4.37 6.57 -15.65
C ASP A 96 -4.51 6.85 -14.15
N TRP A 97 -5.28 6.03 -13.43
CA TRP A 97 -5.55 6.25 -12.01
C TRP A 97 -4.26 6.34 -11.19
N THR A 98 -4.20 7.39 -10.37
CA THR A 98 -3.22 7.52 -9.31
C THR A 98 -3.91 7.95 -8.02
N PRO A 99 -3.33 7.67 -6.84
CA PRO A 99 -3.87 8.16 -5.58
C PRO A 99 -4.01 9.68 -5.50
N THR A 100 -3.30 10.43 -6.35
CA THR A 100 -3.37 11.91 -6.39
C THR A 100 -4.59 12.42 -7.16
N ILE A 101 -5.12 11.63 -8.08
CA ILE A 101 -6.28 12.03 -8.88
C ILE A 101 -7.54 11.26 -8.50
N HIS A 102 -7.51 10.43 -7.45
CA HIS A 102 -8.64 9.58 -7.07
C HIS A 102 -9.95 10.38 -6.87
N ASP A 103 -9.88 11.58 -6.32
CA ASP A 103 -11.04 12.45 -6.10
C ASP A 103 -11.79 12.79 -7.40
N GLN A 104 -11.16 12.66 -8.57
CA GLN A 104 -11.79 12.86 -9.89
C GLN A 104 -12.67 11.69 -10.33
N TYR A 105 -12.60 10.56 -9.62
CA TYR A 105 -13.24 9.28 -9.98
C TYR A 105 -14.34 8.88 -9.03
N VAL A 106 -14.35 9.47 -7.84
CA VAL A 106 -15.40 9.25 -6.86
C VAL A 106 -16.68 9.81 -7.45
N ASP A 107 -17.70 8.96 -7.50
CA ASP A 107 -19.02 9.39 -7.90
C ASP A 107 -19.56 10.36 -6.84
N ALA A 108 -19.36 11.65 -7.10
CA ALA A 108 -19.73 12.72 -6.18
C ALA A 108 -21.24 12.71 -5.84
N ALA A 109 -22.09 12.07 -6.67
CA ALA A 109 -23.51 11.95 -6.39
C ALA A 109 -23.83 10.90 -5.31
N ASN A 110 -23.04 9.84 -5.23
CA ASN A 110 -23.28 8.69 -4.35
C ASN A 110 -22.31 8.61 -3.16
N PHE A 111 -21.28 9.46 -3.14
CA PHE A 111 -20.29 9.48 -2.07
C PHE A 111 -20.78 10.30 -0.88
N GLU A 112 -20.89 9.66 0.28
CA GLU A 112 -21.20 10.30 1.54
C GLU A 112 -19.93 10.43 2.42
N PRO A 113 -19.33 11.64 2.54
CA PRO A 113 -18.07 11.82 3.29
C PRO A 113 -18.17 11.52 4.78
N SER A 114 -19.36 11.70 5.37
CA SER A 114 -19.64 11.43 6.78
C SER A 114 -19.84 9.95 7.09
N SER A 115 -20.01 9.10 6.08
CA SER A 115 -20.32 7.70 6.28
C SER A 115 -19.09 6.89 6.70
N VAL A 116 -19.24 6.16 7.81
CA VAL A 116 -18.23 5.21 8.32
C VAL A 116 -18.70 3.76 8.19
N SER A 117 -19.84 3.55 7.53
CA SER A 117 -20.39 2.22 7.28
C SER A 117 -19.44 1.40 6.40
N ALA A 118 -19.30 0.13 6.76
CA ALA A 118 -18.65 -0.91 5.96
C ALA A 118 -19.69 -1.95 5.47
N THR A 119 -20.98 -1.66 5.66
CA THR A 119 -22.10 -2.52 5.24
C THR A 119 -22.06 -2.74 3.74
N GLY A 120 -22.12 -4.00 3.31
CA GLY A 120 -22.10 -4.38 1.89
C GLY A 120 -20.74 -4.20 1.19
N PHE A 121 -19.66 -3.91 1.92
CA PHE A 121 -18.33 -3.79 1.32
C PHE A 121 -17.86 -5.11 0.75
N ARG A 122 -17.37 -5.07 -0.49
CA ARG A 122 -16.75 -6.19 -1.18
C ARG A 122 -15.36 -6.44 -0.61
N THR A 123 -14.94 -7.69 -0.62
CA THR A 123 -13.55 -8.06 -0.34
C THR A 123 -12.63 -7.84 -1.54
N ALA A 124 -11.31 -7.94 -1.35
CA ALA A 124 -10.36 -7.82 -2.45
C ALA A 124 -10.48 -8.92 -3.53
N ALA A 125 -11.24 -10.00 -3.26
CA ALA A 125 -11.45 -11.12 -4.18
C ALA A 125 -12.80 -11.13 -4.90
N ASP A 126 -13.72 -10.21 -4.60
CA ASP A 126 -15.12 -10.23 -5.07
C ASP A 126 -15.35 -9.99 -6.58
N GLY A 127 -14.33 -10.20 -7.41
CA GLY A 127 -14.46 -10.26 -8.86
C GLY A 127 -14.76 -11.69 -9.35
N LYS A 128 -13.78 -12.34 -9.99
CA LYS A 128 -14.01 -13.57 -10.76
C LYS A 128 -14.11 -14.85 -9.91
N ASN A 129 -13.52 -14.87 -8.72
CA ASN A 129 -13.52 -16.03 -7.82
C ASN A 129 -13.73 -15.52 -6.39
N LYS A 130 -14.97 -15.57 -5.89
CA LYS A 130 -15.29 -15.24 -4.51
C LYS A 130 -14.63 -16.26 -3.58
N ILE A 131 -13.43 -15.93 -3.12
CA ILE A 131 -12.72 -16.70 -2.09
C ILE A 131 -12.84 -15.88 -0.82
N SER A 132 -13.97 -16.04 -0.13
CA SER A 132 -14.11 -15.57 1.25
C SER A 132 -13.24 -16.44 2.16
N HIS A 133 -12.51 -15.80 3.07
CA HIS A 133 -11.77 -16.52 4.11
C HIS A 133 -12.71 -16.94 5.23
N ALA A 134 -12.45 -18.13 5.79
CA ALA A 134 -13.17 -18.59 6.96
C ALA A 134 -13.10 -17.55 8.09
N PRO A 135 -14.17 -17.42 8.90
CA PRO A 135 -14.17 -16.56 10.07
C PRO A 135 -12.96 -16.83 10.97
N ILE A 136 -12.43 -15.77 11.57
CA ILE A 136 -11.26 -15.85 12.45
C ILE A 136 -11.64 -15.47 13.88
N PRO A 137 -10.98 -16.02 14.92
CA PRO A 137 -11.21 -15.58 16.29
C PRO A 137 -10.97 -14.07 16.41
N MET A 138 -11.91 -13.33 16.99
CA MET A 138 -11.84 -11.87 17.03
C MET A 138 -10.63 -11.37 17.84
N LYS A 139 -10.25 -12.10 18.90
CA LYS A 139 -9.00 -11.87 19.66
C LYS A 139 -7.73 -11.94 18.79
N SER A 140 -7.76 -12.68 17.67
CA SER A 140 -6.61 -12.75 16.76
C SER A 140 -6.37 -11.45 15.99
N LEU A 141 -7.38 -10.56 15.88
CA LEU A 141 -7.22 -9.22 15.28
C LEU A 141 -6.25 -8.33 16.07
N ALA A 142 -6.08 -8.60 17.37
CA ALA A 142 -5.14 -7.89 18.24
C ALA A 142 -3.67 -8.31 17.99
N VAL A 143 -3.41 -9.41 17.28
CA VAL A 143 -2.04 -9.87 17.00
C VAL A 143 -1.32 -8.83 16.14
N GLY A 144 -0.14 -8.40 16.61
CA GLY A 144 0.69 -7.38 15.96
C GLY A 144 0.18 -5.95 16.13
N VAL A 145 -0.86 -5.71 16.93
CA VAL A 145 -1.30 -4.37 17.29
C VAL A 145 -0.37 -3.82 18.38
N LYS A 146 0.31 -2.71 18.08
CA LYS A 146 1.24 -2.01 18.98
C LYS A 146 0.49 -1.08 19.93
N VAL A 147 -0.52 -0.38 19.42
CA VAL A 147 -1.34 0.57 20.17
C VAL A 147 -2.78 0.39 19.68
N PHE A 148 -3.72 0.19 20.60
CA PHE A 148 -5.15 0.17 20.25
C PHE A 148 -5.61 1.60 19.90
N PRO A 149 -6.46 1.78 18.88
CA PRO A 149 -7.13 3.05 18.68
C PRO A 149 -7.89 3.48 19.95
N SER A 150 -8.01 4.77 20.21
CA SER A 150 -8.70 5.29 21.39
C SER A 150 -9.34 6.65 21.11
N GLY A 151 -10.26 7.08 21.99
CA GLY A 151 -10.95 8.36 21.87
C GLY A 151 -11.70 8.51 20.54
N GLU A 152 -11.43 9.58 19.81
CA GLU A 152 -12.05 9.88 18.51
C GLU A 152 -11.58 8.96 17.37
N ASP A 153 -10.52 8.17 17.59
CA ASP A 153 -9.97 7.21 16.63
C ASP A 153 -10.49 5.79 16.86
N ALA A 154 -11.38 5.56 17.84
CA ALA A 154 -11.97 4.27 18.16
C ALA A 154 -13.49 4.28 18.03
N LEU A 155 -14.06 3.14 17.61
CA LEU A 155 -15.49 2.91 17.52
C LEU A 155 -15.80 1.48 18.01
N ASP A 156 -16.70 0.77 17.36
CA ASP A 156 -17.22 -0.52 17.82
C ASP A 156 -16.20 -1.65 17.69
N LEU A 157 -15.41 -1.69 16.61
CA LEU A 157 -14.46 -2.78 16.39
C LEU A 157 -13.38 -2.79 17.48
N THR A 158 -12.86 -1.63 17.87
CA THR A 158 -11.91 -1.48 19.00
C THR A 158 -12.50 -2.04 20.29
N ARG A 159 -13.73 -1.65 20.65
CA ARG A 159 -14.41 -2.10 21.88
C ARG A 159 -14.59 -3.62 21.91
N MET A 160 -14.97 -4.20 20.78
CA MET A 160 -15.21 -5.64 20.65
C MET A 160 -13.92 -6.45 20.75
N ILE A 161 -12.85 -6.00 20.11
CA ILE A 161 -11.54 -6.68 20.20
C ILE A 161 -11.01 -6.59 21.62
N GLN A 162 -11.09 -5.41 22.27
CA GLN A 162 -10.68 -5.24 23.66
C GLN A 162 -11.45 -6.20 24.58
N TYR A 163 -12.77 -6.30 24.42
CA TYR A 163 -13.59 -7.27 25.16
C TYR A 163 -13.09 -8.71 24.97
N CYS A 164 -12.80 -9.12 23.73
CA CYS A 164 -12.33 -10.48 23.44
C CYS A 164 -10.93 -10.78 24.01
N VAL A 165 -10.09 -9.75 24.14
CA VAL A 165 -8.76 -9.86 24.78
C VAL A 165 -8.93 -10.03 26.29
N ASP A 166 -9.84 -9.28 26.91
CA ASP A 166 -10.10 -9.32 28.35
C ASP A 166 -10.90 -10.58 28.78
N HIS A 167 -11.60 -11.23 27.84
CA HIS A 167 -12.41 -12.43 28.06
C HIS A 167 -11.95 -13.60 27.16
N PRO A 168 -10.72 -14.11 27.34
CA PRO A 168 -10.11 -15.08 26.41
C PRO A 168 -10.79 -16.45 26.39
N ALA A 169 -11.61 -16.76 27.40
CA ALA A 169 -12.41 -17.99 27.50
C ALA A 169 -13.66 -17.96 26.60
N GLU A 170 -14.07 -16.79 26.13
CA GLU A 170 -15.17 -16.67 25.17
C GLU A 170 -14.63 -16.75 23.74
N ASP A 171 -15.27 -17.57 22.92
CA ASP A 171 -14.91 -17.73 21.50
C ASP A 171 -15.87 -16.92 20.62
N TRP A 172 -15.41 -15.73 20.23
CA TRP A 172 -16.09 -14.85 19.30
C TRP A 172 -15.37 -14.85 17.96
N PHE A 173 -16.11 -14.91 16.86
CA PHE A 173 -15.54 -14.94 15.51
C PHE A 173 -15.91 -13.71 14.69
N TYR A 174 -14.92 -13.13 14.01
CA TYR A 174 -15.10 -12.08 13.01
C TYR A 174 -15.20 -12.71 11.61
N PRO A 175 -16.14 -12.28 10.74
CA PRO A 175 -17.18 -11.26 10.99
C PRO A 175 -18.50 -11.83 11.54
N THR A 176 -18.65 -13.15 11.64
CA THR A 176 -19.93 -13.83 11.88
C THR A 176 -20.65 -13.44 13.17
N ASP A 177 -19.93 -13.31 14.29
CA ASP A 177 -20.54 -12.99 15.58
C ASP A 177 -20.54 -11.48 15.87
N TYR A 178 -20.21 -10.63 14.89
CA TYR A 178 -20.00 -9.20 15.11
C TYR A 178 -21.20 -8.54 15.80
N THR A 179 -22.39 -8.66 15.21
CA THR A 179 -23.62 -8.07 15.76
C THR A 179 -23.99 -8.64 17.13
N ARG A 180 -23.76 -9.94 17.34
CA ARG A 180 -24.12 -10.62 18.58
C ARG A 180 -23.22 -10.16 19.74
N LEU A 181 -21.92 -10.01 19.49
CA LEU A 181 -20.98 -9.45 20.46
C LEU A 181 -21.23 -7.96 20.69
N LEU A 182 -21.49 -7.18 19.63
CA LEU A 182 -21.78 -5.75 19.76
C LEU A 182 -22.98 -5.51 20.68
N ASN A 183 -24.07 -6.26 20.49
CA ASN A 183 -25.23 -6.21 21.36
C ASN A 183 -24.90 -6.62 22.81
N LYS A 184 -24.03 -7.62 23.00
CA LYS A 184 -23.59 -8.05 24.33
C LYS A 184 -22.84 -6.94 25.09
N ILE A 185 -22.03 -6.14 24.40
CA ILE A 185 -21.22 -5.06 25.02
C ILE A 185 -21.95 -3.70 25.08
N GLY A 186 -23.27 -3.69 24.91
CA GLY A 186 -24.11 -2.49 25.04
C GLY A 186 -24.55 -1.84 23.73
N GLY A 187 -24.28 -2.48 22.59
CA GLY A 187 -24.70 -2.01 21.26
C GLY A 187 -23.74 -1.01 20.61
N PRO A 188 -24.11 -0.51 19.40
CA PRO A 188 -23.31 0.43 18.62
C PRO A 188 -23.03 1.73 19.40
N ALA A 189 -21.79 2.20 19.35
CA ALA A 189 -21.42 3.49 19.92
C ALA A 189 -22.03 4.64 19.10
N PRO A 190 -22.42 5.76 19.75
CA PRO A 190 -22.86 6.94 19.02
C PRO A 190 -21.72 7.50 18.17
N ILE A 191 -21.99 7.73 16.89
CA ILE A 191 -21.04 8.33 15.95
C ILE A 191 -21.07 9.84 16.12
N ASN A 192 -19.94 10.44 16.49
CA ASN A 192 -19.79 11.89 16.53
C ASN A 192 -19.16 12.41 15.24
N ALA A 193 -19.24 13.73 14.99
CA ALA A 193 -18.57 14.36 13.84
C ALA A 193 -17.05 14.09 13.81
N ALA A 194 -16.44 13.91 14.98
CA ALA A 194 -15.03 13.57 15.13
C ALA A 194 -14.70 12.09 14.80
N ASN A 195 -15.71 11.22 14.78
CA ASN A 195 -15.62 9.81 14.41
C ASN A 195 -15.98 9.61 12.92
N THR A 196 -15.46 10.46 12.04
CA THR A 196 -15.61 10.30 10.58
C THR A 196 -14.25 10.07 9.96
N ASP A 197 -14.19 9.33 8.84
CA ASP A 197 -12.93 9.07 8.14
C ASP A 197 -12.26 10.41 7.73
N ALA A 198 -13.03 11.40 7.27
CA ALA A 198 -12.54 12.74 6.95
C ALA A 198 -11.87 13.43 8.16
N ALA A 199 -12.52 13.43 9.33
CA ALA A 199 -11.98 14.06 10.54
C ALA A 199 -10.69 13.36 10.99
N VAL A 200 -10.68 12.03 10.99
CA VAL A 200 -9.50 11.21 11.31
C VAL A 200 -8.35 11.55 10.38
N ILE A 201 -8.58 11.56 9.06
CA ILE A 201 -7.56 11.86 8.04
C ILE A 201 -7.03 13.28 8.23
N ALA A 202 -7.89 14.26 8.52
CA ALA A 202 -7.49 15.63 8.79
C ALA A 202 -6.57 15.73 10.01
N ARG A 203 -6.92 15.08 11.13
CA ARG A 203 -6.07 15.03 12.34
C ARG A 203 -4.70 14.44 12.05
N TRP A 204 -4.65 13.27 11.41
CA TRP A 204 -3.40 12.61 11.04
C TRP A 204 -2.56 13.46 10.09
N THR A 205 -3.19 14.12 9.13
CA THR A 205 -2.52 15.03 8.20
C THR A 205 -1.93 16.23 8.96
N ALA A 206 -2.70 16.87 9.83
CA ALA A 206 -2.25 18.02 10.63
C ALA A 206 -1.07 17.66 11.54
N GLN A 207 -1.10 16.51 12.21
CA GLN A 207 0.02 16.03 13.04
C GLN A 207 1.31 15.89 12.25
N GLN A 208 1.24 15.41 11.01
CA GLN A 208 2.42 15.24 10.15
C GLN A 208 2.95 16.56 9.57
N VAL A 209 2.08 17.56 9.38
CA VAL A 209 2.49 18.93 9.06
C VAL A 209 3.22 19.54 10.26
N ALA A 210 2.63 19.44 11.46
CA ALA A 210 3.20 19.97 12.70
C ALA A 210 4.56 19.33 13.04
N ALA A 211 4.70 18.01 12.83
CA ALA A 211 5.95 17.29 13.04
C ALA A 211 7.05 17.64 12.02
N GLY A 212 6.76 18.43 10.98
CA GLY A 212 7.70 18.72 9.90
C GLY A 212 8.07 17.51 9.04
N SER A 213 7.44 16.35 9.26
CA SER A 213 7.59 15.16 8.42
C SER A 213 7.10 15.41 6.99
N MET A 214 6.07 16.25 6.86
CA MET A 214 5.65 16.82 5.58
C MET A 214 6.41 18.12 5.25
N ARG A 215 7.73 18.12 5.37
CA ARG A 215 8.54 19.20 4.78
C ARG A 215 8.26 19.23 3.28
N LYS A 216 7.58 20.30 2.87
CA LYS A 216 7.19 20.73 1.51
C LYS A 216 8.07 20.14 0.41
N THR A 217 7.78 18.90 0.00
CA THR A 217 8.14 18.44 -1.34
C THR A 217 7.34 19.22 -2.39
N ALA A 218 6.17 19.75 -1.99
CA ALA A 218 5.44 20.82 -2.65
C ALA A 218 6.26 22.13 -2.61
N GLY A 219 7.18 22.28 -3.57
CA GLY A 219 8.08 23.43 -3.66
C GLY A 219 9.47 23.06 -4.16
N ARG A 220 9.84 21.77 -4.11
CA ARG A 220 11.06 21.31 -4.78
C ARG A 220 10.84 21.38 -6.28
N LYS A 221 11.58 22.29 -6.93
CA LYS A 221 11.58 22.44 -8.39
C LYS A 221 11.82 21.07 -9.03
N ARG A 222 10.97 20.73 -9.99
CA ARG A 222 11.15 19.56 -10.85
C ARG A 222 11.80 20.03 -12.14
N ASP A 223 12.70 19.22 -12.69
CA ASP A 223 13.24 19.49 -14.01
C ASP A 223 12.14 19.34 -15.08
N SER A 224 12.47 19.69 -16.33
CA SER A 224 11.57 19.51 -17.48
C SER A 224 11.17 18.06 -17.74
N ARG A 225 11.80 17.09 -17.07
CA ARG A 225 11.50 15.66 -17.13
C ARG A 225 10.73 15.17 -15.89
N GLY A 226 10.26 16.08 -15.04
CA GLY A 226 9.48 15.77 -13.83
C GLY A 226 10.30 15.17 -12.68
N ARG A 227 11.63 15.10 -12.80
CA ARG A 227 12.52 14.61 -11.74
C ARG A 227 12.73 15.69 -10.71
N LEU A 228 12.75 15.31 -9.43
CA LEU A 228 13.03 16.24 -8.34
C LEU A 228 14.45 16.77 -8.51
N MET A 229 14.63 18.07 -8.70
CA MET A 229 15.98 18.64 -8.73
C MET A 229 16.58 18.47 -7.35
N LYS A 230 17.83 18.00 -7.30
CA LYS A 230 18.60 18.06 -6.06
C LYS A 230 18.71 19.54 -5.69
N PRO A 231 18.46 19.94 -4.43
CA PRO A 231 18.83 21.27 -4.00
C PRO A 231 20.31 21.43 -4.33
N ASN A 232 20.67 22.40 -5.17
CA ASN A 232 22.07 22.76 -5.37
C ASN A 232 22.59 23.15 -3.98
N SER A 233 23.43 22.33 -3.38
CA SER A 233 24.10 22.63 -2.12
C SER A 233 25.20 23.69 -2.26
N ASP A 234 25.28 24.31 -3.44
CA ASP A 234 26.27 25.32 -3.84
C ASP A 234 25.69 26.75 -3.82
N SER A 235 24.50 26.98 -3.24
CA SER A 235 24.21 28.34 -2.78
C SER A 235 25.03 28.56 -1.52
N GLU A 236 26.22 29.14 -1.73
CA GLU A 236 27.10 29.69 -0.70
C GLU A 236 26.26 30.27 0.43
N GLU A 237 26.55 29.83 1.65
CA GLU A 237 26.11 30.51 2.87
C GLU A 237 26.60 31.95 2.75
N GLU A 238 25.73 32.85 2.27
CA GLU A 238 25.86 34.27 2.58
C GLU A 238 25.71 34.33 4.10
N ASP A 239 26.87 34.32 4.78
CA ASP A 239 27.05 34.80 6.14
C ASP A 239 26.43 36.20 6.21
N TYR A 240 25.14 36.26 6.54
CA TYR A 240 24.55 37.45 7.12
C TYR A 240 25.13 37.53 8.52
N ASP A 241 26.35 38.05 8.59
CA ASP A 241 26.93 38.61 9.79
C ASP A 241 25.88 39.53 10.40
N ASN A 242 25.47 39.07 11.57
CA ASN A 242 24.71 39.75 12.59
C ASN A 242 25.34 41.14 12.82
N MET A 243 24.86 42.17 12.10
CA MET A 243 25.10 43.55 12.47
C MET A 243 24.34 43.83 13.77
N ASP A 244 25.07 43.62 14.87
CA ASP A 244 25.23 44.54 15.99
C ASP A 244 24.31 45.78 15.95
N GLU A 245 23.04 45.58 16.32
CA GLU A 245 22.20 46.67 16.83
C GLU A 245 22.58 46.89 18.28
N THR A 246 23.49 47.84 18.43
CA THR A 246 23.72 48.65 19.61
C THR A 246 22.39 49.28 20.05
N ASP A 247 21.85 48.86 21.20
CA ASP A 247 20.95 49.72 21.96
C ASP A 247 21.18 49.57 23.47
N SER A 248 22.09 50.42 23.95
CA SER A 248 21.99 51.24 25.16
C SER A 248 21.28 50.64 26.39
N GLU A 249 22.07 50.12 27.31
CA GLU A 249 21.66 49.99 28.72
C GLU A 249 21.57 51.38 29.39
N PRO A 250 20.51 51.67 30.16
CA PRO A 250 20.60 52.67 31.22
C PRO A 250 21.14 52.03 32.50
N ASP A 251 22.28 52.58 32.89
CA ASP A 251 22.95 52.55 34.18
C ASP A 251 21.97 52.65 35.37
N PHE A 252 21.99 51.66 36.26
CA PHE A 252 21.35 51.74 37.59
C PHE A 252 22.22 51.00 38.61
N ASP A 253 23.29 51.68 39.02
CA ASP A 253 23.91 51.48 40.32
C ASP A 253 22.88 51.70 41.44
N GLU A 254 22.97 50.88 42.50
CA GLU A 254 22.90 51.27 43.92
C GLU A 254 22.05 50.33 44.81
N MET A 255 22.79 49.54 45.63
CA MET A 255 22.45 48.95 46.95
C MET A 255 21.44 47.79 46.97
N ASP A 256 21.55 46.75 47.80
CA ASP A 256 22.28 46.58 49.07
C ASP A 256 22.50 45.07 49.34
N GLU A 257 23.45 44.80 50.21
CA GLU A 257 24.05 43.55 50.65
C GLU A 257 23.08 42.47 51.13
N THR A 258 23.37 41.19 50.82
CA THR A 258 23.39 40.14 51.86
C THR A 258 24.07 38.87 51.34
N GLU A 259 25.11 38.50 52.08
CA GLU A 259 26.01 37.38 51.88
C GLU A 259 25.29 36.03 52.04
N SER A 260 25.54 35.09 51.13
CA SER A 260 25.72 33.70 51.54
C SER A 260 26.53 32.93 50.51
N GLU A 261 27.73 32.56 50.93
CA GLU A 261 28.69 31.69 50.28
C GLU A 261 28.06 30.37 49.80
N PHE A 262 28.27 30.00 48.55
CA PHE A 262 28.57 28.60 48.25
C PHE A 262 29.48 28.48 47.02
N ASP A 263 30.69 28.06 47.33
CA ASP A 263 31.74 27.62 46.42
C ASP A 263 31.26 26.52 45.47
N SER A 264 31.57 26.63 44.18
CA SER A 264 32.24 25.55 43.43
C SER A 264 32.54 25.94 41.98
N HIS A 265 33.84 26.00 41.72
CA HIS A 265 34.45 25.93 40.39
C HIS A 265 33.91 24.74 39.56
N ASN A 266 33.67 24.92 38.26
CA ASN A 266 34.59 24.35 37.27
C ASN A 266 34.37 24.82 35.82
N HIS A 267 35.50 24.83 35.13
CA HIS A 267 35.76 25.31 33.79
C HIS A 267 35.28 24.40 32.64
N LYS A 268 35.05 25.06 31.50
CA LYS A 268 35.53 24.74 30.13
C LYS A 268 34.96 23.54 29.36
N LYS A 269 34.45 23.94 28.18
CA LYS A 269 34.79 23.48 26.82
C LYS A 269 34.33 22.07 26.39
N GLY A 270 33.36 22.11 25.48
CA GLY A 270 33.50 21.66 24.09
C GLY A 270 33.88 20.20 23.83
N ASN A 271 33.03 19.48 23.10
CA ASN A 271 33.49 18.32 22.34
C ASN A 271 32.66 18.08 21.07
N LYS A 272 33.25 18.49 19.93
CA LYS A 272 33.04 17.87 18.62
C LYS A 272 33.65 16.47 18.69
N ARG A 273 32.87 15.40 18.44
CA ARG A 273 33.43 14.06 18.19
C ARG A 273 33.12 13.62 16.77
N LYS A 274 34.16 13.67 15.93
CA LYS A 274 34.36 12.82 14.75
C LYS A 274 34.54 11.38 15.27
N ARG A 275 33.87 10.40 14.67
CA ARG A 275 34.14 8.97 14.85
C ARG A 275 34.71 8.42 13.55
N ALA A 276 35.95 7.97 13.60
CA ALA A 276 36.61 7.12 12.61
C ALA A 276 37.44 6.07 13.37
N LEU A 277 37.47 4.85 12.82
CA LEU A 277 38.38 3.73 13.13
C LEU A 277 38.17 3.12 14.54
N SER A 278 38.35 1.83 14.82
CA SER A 278 38.88 0.63 14.15
C SER A 278 38.47 -0.55 15.06
N PHE A 279 38.21 -1.74 14.51
CA PHE A 279 38.15 -2.95 15.33
C PHE A 279 38.91 -4.04 14.56
N ASP A 280 40.01 -4.48 15.18
CA ASP A 280 40.92 -5.55 14.78
C ASP A 280 41.24 -6.35 16.05
N ASP A 281 41.62 -7.62 15.86
CA ASP A 281 41.95 -8.68 16.82
C ASP A 281 40.82 -9.27 17.67
N SER A 282 40.76 -10.58 17.96
CA SER A 282 41.29 -11.85 17.42
C SER A 282 40.76 -12.91 18.40
N ASP A 283 40.36 -14.09 17.92
CA ASP A 283 40.84 -15.39 18.42
C ASP A 283 40.01 -16.57 17.87
N ASP A 284 40.72 -17.36 17.05
CA ASP A 284 40.81 -18.81 16.99
C ASP A 284 39.58 -19.68 17.28
N VAL A 285 39.12 -20.41 16.24
CA VAL A 285 39.11 -21.89 16.24
C VAL A 285 39.02 -22.43 14.80
N ASP A 286 39.85 -23.44 14.57
CA ASP A 286 40.08 -24.19 13.33
C ASP A 286 38.84 -24.87 12.73
N ASP A 287 38.71 -24.85 11.40
CA ASP A 287 38.32 -26.06 10.65
C ASP A 287 38.78 -25.97 9.18
N ASP A 288 39.44 -27.05 8.76
CA ASP A 288 40.13 -27.25 7.50
C ASP A 288 39.14 -27.56 6.36
N THR A 289 39.17 -26.81 5.25
CA THR A 289 38.88 -27.42 3.94
C THR A 289 39.48 -26.65 2.75
N PRO A 290 40.24 -27.31 1.86
CA PRO A 290 41.05 -26.64 0.84
C PRO A 290 40.26 -26.19 -0.39
N SER A 291 40.42 -24.91 -0.72
CA SER A 291 40.09 -24.29 -2.00
C SER A 291 41.02 -24.79 -3.12
N GLN A 292 40.47 -25.55 -4.07
CA GLN A 292 41.12 -25.76 -5.37
C GLN A 292 40.51 -24.85 -6.45
N LYS A 293 41.33 -23.93 -6.96
CA LYS A 293 41.26 -23.45 -8.36
C LYS A 293 42.36 -24.18 -9.13
N PRO A 294 42.10 -24.58 -10.39
CA PRO A 294 42.87 -23.92 -11.43
C PRO A 294 42.11 -23.62 -12.72
N SER A 295 42.67 -22.63 -13.41
CA SER A 295 42.44 -22.23 -14.78
C SER A 295 42.66 -23.36 -15.81
N ALA A 296 41.83 -23.42 -16.85
CA ALA A 296 42.27 -23.82 -18.19
C ALA A 296 41.29 -23.36 -19.29
N LYS A 297 41.82 -22.57 -20.23
CA LYS A 297 41.21 -22.32 -21.55
C LYS A 297 41.41 -23.57 -22.40
N ARG A 298 40.36 -24.08 -23.07
CA ARG A 298 40.48 -25.02 -24.20
C ARG A 298 39.22 -24.96 -25.10
N PRO A 299 39.29 -25.47 -26.36
CA PRO A 299 38.83 -24.75 -27.53
C PRO A 299 37.52 -25.28 -28.13
N LYS A 300 36.99 -24.51 -29.09
CA LYS A 300 35.82 -24.79 -29.93
C LYS A 300 35.95 -26.15 -30.63
N LEU A 301 34.97 -27.02 -30.44
CA LEU A 301 34.68 -28.12 -31.35
C LEU A 301 33.22 -28.04 -31.80
N VAL A 302 33.08 -27.99 -33.11
CA VAL A 302 31.84 -27.99 -33.89
C VAL A 302 31.35 -29.43 -33.96
N LEU A 303 30.12 -29.70 -33.53
CA LEU A 303 29.42 -30.92 -33.93
C LEU A 303 27.97 -30.58 -34.28
N LYS A 304 27.66 -30.69 -35.58
CA LYS A 304 26.31 -30.62 -36.14
C LYS A 304 25.65 -31.98 -35.93
N PHE A 305 24.52 -32.02 -35.21
CA PHE A 305 23.56 -33.11 -35.34
C PHE A 305 22.17 -32.52 -35.64
N ARG A 306 21.68 -32.83 -36.85
CA ARG A 306 20.29 -32.66 -37.27
C ARG A 306 19.52 -33.87 -36.75
N ILE A 307 18.41 -33.63 -36.05
CA ILE A 307 17.36 -34.64 -35.84
C ILE A 307 16.05 -34.03 -36.34
N PRO A 308 15.27 -34.76 -37.17
CA PRO A 308 14.07 -34.25 -37.83
C PRO A 308 12.87 -34.22 -36.88
N HIS A 309 12.07 -33.16 -36.96
CA HIS A 309 10.71 -33.14 -36.42
C HIS A 309 9.78 -33.82 -37.41
N SER A 310 9.18 -34.94 -36.98
CA SER A 310 8.02 -35.55 -37.63
C SER A 310 6.78 -34.70 -37.37
N THR A 311 6.19 -34.23 -38.45
CA THR A 311 4.83 -33.70 -38.53
C THR A 311 3.85 -34.87 -38.56
N LEU A 312 2.93 -34.94 -37.61
CA LEU A 312 1.70 -35.71 -37.76
C LEU A 312 0.52 -34.75 -37.89
N ASP A 313 0.12 -34.62 -39.15
CA ASP A 313 -1.19 -34.18 -39.59
C ASP A 313 -2.26 -35.19 -39.14
N GLY A 314 -3.38 -34.68 -38.65
CA GLY A 314 -4.61 -35.44 -38.42
C GLY A 314 -5.80 -34.56 -38.77
N LYS A 315 -6.24 -34.66 -40.03
CA LYS A 315 -7.46 -34.06 -40.57
C LYS A 315 -8.67 -35.02 -40.44
N HIS A 316 -9.85 -34.40 -40.55
CA HIS A 316 -11.18 -34.96 -40.89
C HIS A 316 -11.94 -35.56 -39.69
N THR A 317 -13.21 -35.20 -39.43
CA THR A 317 -14.35 -35.21 -40.37
C THR A 317 -15.46 -34.21 -39.98
N ALA A 318 -16.34 -33.95 -40.93
CA ALA A 318 -17.34 -32.90 -40.97
C ALA A 318 -18.79 -33.39 -40.70
N SER A 319 -19.69 -32.41 -40.67
CA SER A 319 -21.11 -32.40 -41.12
C SER A 319 -22.23 -32.96 -40.22
N GLY A 320 -22.92 -32.02 -39.51
CA GLY A 320 -24.37 -31.68 -39.51
C GLY A 320 -25.48 -32.76 -39.36
N PRO A 321 -26.79 -32.40 -39.42
CA PRO A 321 -27.46 -31.09 -39.31
C PRO A 321 -28.75 -31.06 -38.41
N SER A 322 -29.20 -29.83 -38.10
CA SER A 322 -30.57 -29.32 -37.89
C SER A 322 -31.71 -30.17 -37.25
N ARG A 323 -32.42 -29.60 -36.26
CA ARG A 323 -33.73 -28.93 -36.47
C ARG A 323 -34.29 -28.25 -35.19
N PRO A 324 -35.14 -27.22 -35.33
CA PRO A 324 -35.67 -26.37 -34.26
C PRO A 324 -37.10 -26.72 -33.84
N ARG A 325 -37.56 -26.29 -32.65
CA ARG A 325 -38.99 -26.26 -32.30
C ARG A 325 -39.35 -25.06 -31.40
N LYS A 326 -40.15 -24.16 -32.00
CA LYS A 326 -41.33 -23.40 -31.51
C LYS A 326 -41.67 -23.51 -30.02
N GLN A 327 -42.31 -22.57 -29.33
CA GLN A 327 -42.84 -21.21 -29.52
C GLN A 327 -43.41 -20.90 -28.12
N PHE A 328 -43.27 -19.69 -27.60
CA PHE A 328 -44.31 -19.12 -26.73
C PHE A 328 -44.35 -17.60 -26.94
N VAL A 329 -45.55 -17.10 -27.16
CA VAL A 329 -45.94 -15.75 -27.59
C VAL A 329 -46.67 -15.09 -26.42
N PHE A 330 -46.36 -13.81 -26.16
CA PHE A 330 -47.23 -12.71 -25.68
C PHE A 330 -46.32 -11.46 -25.67
N MET A 331 -46.33 -10.55 -26.66
CA MET A 331 -47.30 -9.50 -27.07
C MET A 331 -47.68 -8.50 -25.97
N SER A 332 -47.00 -7.35 -25.98
CA SER A 332 -47.54 -5.98 -26.15
C SER A 332 -46.33 -5.05 -26.35
N ASP A 333 -46.06 -4.60 -27.57
CA ASP A 333 -46.61 -3.40 -28.23
C ASP A 333 -46.16 -2.10 -27.54
N ILE A 334 -44.96 -1.62 -27.91
CA ILE A 334 -44.62 -0.19 -27.96
C ILE A 334 -43.84 0.00 -29.27
N ASP A 335 -44.55 0.55 -30.25
CA ASP A 335 -44.02 1.14 -31.47
C ASP A 335 -43.37 2.49 -31.12
N SER A 336 -42.12 2.69 -31.53
CA SER A 336 -41.58 4.02 -31.75
C SER A 336 -40.46 3.93 -32.78
N ASP A 337 -40.86 3.91 -34.04
CA ASP A 337 -40.03 4.33 -35.17
C ASP A 337 -39.54 5.77 -34.96
N SER A 338 -38.23 6.02 -35.05
CA SER A 338 -37.71 7.28 -35.59
C SER A 338 -36.21 7.16 -35.86
N ASP A 339 -35.93 7.16 -37.17
CA ASP A 339 -34.81 7.78 -37.87
C ASP A 339 -33.38 7.35 -37.54
N GLY A 340 -32.83 6.62 -38.51
CA GLY A 340 -31.41 6.38 -38.63
C GLY A 340 -30.63 7.63 -38.99
N ASP A 341 -29.51 7.82 -38.30
CA ASP A 341 -28.43 8.67 -38.76
C ASP A 341 -27.15 7.84 -38.83
N GLY A 342 -26.68 7.64 -40.06
CA GLY A 342 -25.47 6.90 -40.37
C GLY A 342 -24.23 7.70 -39.96
N TYR A 343 -23.76 7.49 -38.73
CA TYR A 343 -22.53 8.10 -38.26
C TYR A 343 -21.30 7.49 -38.97
N LYS A 344 -20.79 8.20 -39.97
CA LYS A 344 -19.50 7.93 -40.60
C LYS A 344 -18.38 8.45 -39.70
N ALA A 345 -17.64 7.53 -39.09
CA ALA A 345 -16.46 7.84 -38.28
C ALA A 345 -15.43 8.68 -39.07
N PRO A 346 -14.79 9.69 -38.44
CA PRO A 346 -13.71 10.45 -39.06
C PRO A 346 -12.51 9.55 -39.36
N LYS A 347 -12.12 9.45 -40.64
CA LYS A 347 -10.86 8.84 -41.06
C LYS A 347 -9.71 9.68 -40.51
N GLY A 348 -9.10 9.21 -39.43
CA GLY A 348 -7.90 9.82 -38.85
C GLY A 348 -6.73 9.87 -39.85
N PRO A 349 -5.79 10.80 -39.66
CA PRO A 349 -4.70 11.03 -40.60
C PRO A 349 -3.80 9.80 -40.74
N THR A 350 -3.64 9.38 -41.99
CA THR A 350 -2.71 8.36 -42.45
C THR A 350 -1.30 8.66 -41.96
N ARG A 351 -0.87 7.90 -40.94
CA ARG A 351 0.50 7.91 -40.41
C ARG A 351 1.47 7.61 -41.56
N LYS A 352 2.24 8.62 -41.97
CA LYS A 352 3.37 8.47 -42.89
C LYS A 352 4.32 7.37 -42.37
N LYS A 353 4.57 6.40 -43.23
CA LYS A 353 5.42 5.23 -43.05
C LYS A 353 6.86 5.71 -42.81
N LYS A 354 7.26 5.88 -41.54
CA LYS A 354 8.67 6.12 -41.17
C LYS A 354 9.45 4.83 -41.42
N GLU A 355 10.47 4.93 -42.24
CA GLU A 355 11.40 3.87 -42.59
C GLU A 355 11.98 3.21 -41.34
N LYS A 356 11.92 1.88 -41.33
CA LYS A 356 12.46 1.01 -40.27
C LYS A 356 13.99 1.14 -40.26
N LYS A 357 14.54 1.92 -39.34
CA LYS A 357 15.93 1.73 -38.91
C LYS A 357 16.03 0.42 -38.12
N ALA A 358 17.00 -0.41 -38.48
CA ALA A 358 17.26 -1.71 -37.90
C ALA A 358 17.35 -1.63 -36.36
N ALA A 359 16.57 -2.46 -35.67
CA ALA A 359 16.62 -2.59 -34.23
C ALA A 359 17.91 -3.31 -33.81
N PRO A 360 18.62 -2.86 -32.76
CA PRO A 360 19.76 -3.56 -32.21
C PRO A 360 19.33 -4.89 -31.57
N ALA A 361 20.13 -5.93 -31.78
CA ALA A 361 19.88 -7.29 -31.30
C ALA A 361 19.78 -7.33 -29.76
N VAL A 362 18.57 -7.58 -29.26
CA VAL A 362 18.30 -7.79 -27.83
C VAL A 362 18.74 -9.21 -27.45
N ARG A 363 19.79 -9.32 -26.65
CA ARG A 363 20.21 -10.57 -26.00
C ARG A 363 19.11 -11.05 -25.05
N ARG A 364 18.44 -12.15 -25.40
CA ARG A 364 17.56 -12.88 -24.49
C ARG A 364 18.40 -13.77 -23.57
N SER A 365 18.38 -13.47 -22.28
CA SER A 365 18.94 -14.35 -21.24
C SER A 365 17.99 -15.53 -21.00
N GLY A 366 18.35 -16.70 -21.53
CA GLY A 366 17.68 -17.95 -21.21
C GLY A 366 18.13 -18.44 -19.83
N ARG A 367 17.29 -18.26 -18.81
CA ARG A 367 17.48 -18.86 -17.48
C ARG A 367 16.77 -20.21 -17.45
N ALA A 368 17.51 -21.29 -17.58
CA ALA A 368 17.00 -22.64 -17.37
C ALA A 368 17.08 -22.99 -15.87
N ASN A 369 15.94 -23.17 -15.22
CA ASN A 369 15.84 -23.79 -13.90
C ASN A 369 15.15 -25.15 -14.07
N LYS A 370 15.90 -26.25 -13.93
CA LYS A 370 15.38 -27.53 -13.43
C LYS A 370 16.51 -28.24 -12.70
N PHE A 371 16.41 -28.30 -11.38
CA PHE A 371 17.16 -29.22 -10.54
C PHE A 371 16.11 -30.04 -9.77
N SER A 372 15.89 -31.28 -10.19
CA SER A 372 15.17 -32.28 -9.41
C SER A 372 16.22 -33.22 -8.82
N LYS A 373 16.52 -33.07 -7.53
CA LYS A 373 17.24 -34.09 -6.75
C LYS A 373 16.21 -34.81 -5.89
N SER A 374 15.95 -36.07 -6.21
CA SER A 374 15.33 -37.04 -5.31
C SER A 374 16.39 -37.55 -4.34
N PHE A 375 16.09 -37.53 -3.05
CA PHE A 375 16.86 -38.24 -2.03
C PHE A 375 16.19 -39.58 -1.78
N SER A 376 16.95 -40.66 -1.92
CA SER A 376 16.64 -41.98 -1.37
C SER A 376 17.13 -41.99 0.08
N ILE A 377 16.23 -42.28 1.01
CA ILE A 377 16.54 -42.59 2.41
C ILE A 377 16.83 -44.10 2.45
N ASN A 378 18.03 -44.47 2.88
CA ASN A 378 18.31 -45.83 3.31
C ASN A 378 17.84 -45.96 4.76
N GLU A 379 17.04 -46.99 5.04
CA GLU A 379 16.74 -47.47 6.38
C GLU A 379 17.90 -48.35 6.84
N ASP A 380 18.50 -48.00 7.98
CA ASP A 380 19.31 -48.87 8.84
C ASP A 380 18.82 -48.71 10.28
#